data_AF-A0A3L6JR99-F1
#
_entry.id   AF-A0A3L6JR99-F1
#
_cell.length_a   1.000
_cell.length_b   1.000
_cell.length_c   1.000
_cell.angle_alpha   90.00
_cell.angle_beta   90.00
_cell.angle_gamma   90.00
#
_symmetry.space_group_name_H-M   'P 1'
#
loop_
_entity.id
_entity.type
_entity.pdbx_description
1 polymer ?
#
loop_
_entity_poly.entity_id
_entity_poly.type
_entity_poly.pdbx_seq_one_letter_code
_entity_poly.pdbx_strand_id
1 'polypeptide(L)'
;MVVLGSSTILVGPEQLDALRRSLLQGKDAALLKPTNRYEDFRIRCGGGLAIGFKTGKIVVNSEGCRAAVVKAIAEIGGEESGHDITIGSDEAGKGEWLGPMVVAAVALTPSQSMTLRGLGVMDSKALKLAKIAQLAVEIAADSTSASTVLISPKKFNEKFAEIHKEGKNLNDLLAWAHAKVISEVYQHIQPDKHGLRVRVVIDEFSKLKTERRLNRVLELKSIELIQRPRAEDDIAVASASILARNSREVWIDKESDRLGVDLRALKAAEALSRADCSSFAKLSYLKRPADV
;
A
#
# COMPACT_ATOMS: atom_id res chain seq x y z
N MET A 1 -29.60 4.57 -20.88
CA MET A 1 -28.79 5.80 -20.76
C MET A 1 -27.96 5.65 -19.49
N VAL A 2 -26.71 5.18 -19.62
CA VAL A 2 -25.83 4.94 -18.46
C VAL A 2 -25.31 6.29 -18.00
N VAL A 3 -25.68 6.72 -16.80
CA VAL A 3 -25.08 7.88 -16.14
C VAL A 3 -23.66 7.46 -15.76
N LEU A 4 -22.68 7.78 -16.60
CA LEU A 4 -21.27 7.61 -16.29
C LEU A 4 -20.95 8.51 -15.10
N GLY A 5 -20.75 7.91 -13.92
CA GLY A 5 -20.39 8.63 -12.71
C GLY A 5 -19.04 9.32 -12.89
N SER A 6 -18.92 10.55 -12.41
CA SER A 6 -17.64 11.28 -12.40
C SER A 6 -16.64 10.58 -11.47
N SER A 7 -15.44 10.28 -11.96
CA SER A 7 -14.32 9.79 -11.15
C SER A 7 -13.38 10.93 -10.75
N THR A 8 -12.76 10.82 -9.58
CA THR A 8 -11.78 11.79 -9.08
C THR A 8 -10.38 11.15 -9.08
N ILE A 9 -9.38 11.91 -9.56
CA ILE A 9 -7.96 11.60 -9.50
C ILE A 9 -7.27 12.68 -8.63
N LEU A 10 -6.24 12.31 -7.87
CA LEU A 10 -5.46 13.25 -7.06
C LEU A 10 -4.02 13.34 -7.58
N VAL A 11 -3.53 14.56 -7.73
CA VAL A 11 -2.12 14.88 -8.04
C VAL A 11 -1.59 15.90 -7.04
N GLY A 12 -0.27 16.07 -6.97
CA GLY A 12 0.31 17.19 -6.22
C GLY A 12 -0.07 18.53 -6.86
N PRO A 13 -0.42 19.59 -6.09
CA PRO A 13 -0.70 20.92 -6.65
C PRO A 13 0.41 21.46 -7.55
N GLU A 14 1.68 21.17 -7.22
CA GLU A 14 2.87 21.51 -8.00
C GLU A 14 2.90 20.86 -9.39
N GLN A 15 2.19 19.75 -9.57
CA GLN A 15 2.13 19.00 -10.83
C GLN A 15 1.07 19.52 -11.80
N LEU A 16 0.17 20.42 -11.35
CA LEU A 16 -0.99 20.87 -12.13
C LEU A 16 -0.60 21.52 -13.46
N ASP A 17 0.44 22.37 -13.47
CA ASP A 17 0.91 23.04 -14.68
C ASP A 17 1.54 22.07 -15.68
N ALA A 18 2.30 21.09 -15.20
CA ALA A 18 2.87 20.05 -16.05
C ALA A 18 1.76 19.15 -16.63
N LEU A 19 0.82 18.74 -15.78
CA LEU A 19 -0.33 17.92 -16.19
C LEU A 19 -1.18 18.63 -17.24
N ARG A 20 -1.49 19.92 -17.02
CA ARG A 20 -2.23 20.76 -17.96
C ARG A 20 -1.53 20.80 -19.32
N ARG A 21 -0.21 20.99 -19.35
CA ARG A 21 0.58 21.02 -20.58
C ARG A 21 0.56 19.67 -21.31
N SER A 22 0.79 18.56 -20.62
CA SER A 22 0.75 17.22 -21.23
C SER A 22 -0.65 16.90 -21.79
N LEU A 23 -1.72 17.17 -21.04
CA LEU A 23 -3.10 16.94 -21.52
C LEU A 23 -3.44 17.68 -22.82
N LEU A 24 -2.91 18.90 -23.00
CA LEU A 24 -3.15 19.71 -24.20
C LEU A 24 -2.41 19.19 -25.44
N GLN A 25 -1.49 18.24 -25.30
CA GLN A 25 -0.85 17.59 -26.44
C GLN A 25 -1.73 16.50 -27.09
N GLY A 26 -2.84 16.10 -26.45
CA GLY A 26 -3.77 15.11 -27.00
C GLY A 26 -4.51 15.62 -28.23
N LYS A 27 -4.74 14.75 -29.23
CA LYS A 27 -5.38 15.11 -30.51
C LYS A 27 -6.75 15.78 -30.37
N ASP A 28 -7.55 15.36 -29.39
CA ASP A 28 -8.90 15.89 -29.14
C ASP A 28 -8.92 16.88 -27.96
N ALA A 29 -7.76 17.38 -27.55
CA ALA A 29 -7.64 18.22 -26.37
C ALA A 29 -8.09 19.66 -26.67
N ALA A 30 -8.96 20.21 -25.81
CA ALA A 30 -9.35 21.62 -25.89
C ALA A 30 -9.43 22.25 -24.51
N LEU A 31 -8.68 23.34 -24.31
CA LEU A 31 -8.78 24.16 -23.10
C LEU A 31 -10.11 24.91 -23.08
N LEU A 32 -10.82 24.83 -21.96
CA LEU A 32 -12.06 25.55 -21.72
C LEU A 32 -11.86 26.54 -20.57
N LYS A 33 -12.72 27.57 -20.53
CA LYS A 33 -12.68 28.55 -19.45
C LYS A 33 -13.10 27.90 -18.12
N PRO A 34 -12.33 28.10 -17.02
CA PRO A 34 -12.78 27.77 -15.67
C PRO A 34 -14.12 28.45 -15.34
N THR A 35 -14.97 27.80 -14.53
CA THR A 35 -16.32 28.32 -14.18
C THR A 35 -16.38 28.83 -12.76
N ASN A 36 -15.38 28.54 -11.93
CA ASN A 36 -15.27 29.06 -10.57
C ASN A 36 -13.80 29.30 -10.20
N ARG A 37 -13.59 30.03 -9.09
CA ARG A 37 -12.25 30.46 -8.61
C ARG A 37 -11.34 29.34 -8.09
N TYR A 38 -11.90 28.16 -7.84
CA TYR A 38 -11.19 27.01 -7.28
C TYR A 38 -10.59 26.12 -8.37
N GLU A 39 -11.09 26.23 -9.59
CA GLU A 39 -10.56 25.55 -10.77
C GLU A 39 -9.24 26.19 -11.19
N ASP A 40 -8.28 25.32 -11.48
CA ASP A 40 -7.02 25.65 -12.11
C ASP A 40 -7.15 25.57 -13.63
N PHE A 41 -7.68 24.45 -14.13
CA PHE A 41 -7.94 24.24 -15.55
C PHE A 41 -9.22 23.44 -15.80
N ARG A 42 -9.75 23.59 -17.01
CA ARG A 42 -10.78 22.70 -17.57
C ARG A 42 -10.37 22.31 -18.98
N ILE A 43 -10.24 21.02 -19.25
CA ILE A 43 -9.80 20.50 -20.54
C ILE A 43 -10.77 19.43 -21.03
N ARG A 44 -11.23 19.54 -22.28
CA ARG A 44 -11.88 18.42 -22.98
C ARG A 44 -10.80 17.44 -23.42
N CYS A 45 -10.93 16.16 -23.07
CA CYS A 45 -9.93 15.13 -23.34
C CYS A 45 -10.61 13.77 -23.47
N GLY A 46 -10.10 12.85 -24.30
CA GLY A 46 -10.55 11.45 -24.35
C GLY A 46 -12.08 11.24 -24.38
N GLY A 47 -12.81 12.06 -25.15
CA GLY A 47 -14.28 11.98 -25.24
C GLY A 47 -15.07 12.55 -24.05
N GLY A 48 -14.40 13.18 -23.07
CA GLY A 48 -15.06 13.83 -21.94
C GLY A 48 -14.31 15.07 -21.44
N LEU A 49 -14.40 15.33 -20.14
CA LEU A 49 -13.91 16.54 -19.49
C LEU A 49 -13.05 16.18 -18.27
N ALA A 50 -11.89 16.84 -18.16
CA ALA A 50 -11.06 16.90 -16.97
C ALA A 50 -11.13 18.31 -16.37
N ILE A 51 -11.50 18.40 -15.10
CA ILE A 51 -11.53 19.65 -14.32
C ILE A 51 -10.48 19.52 -13.22
N GLY A 52 -9.40 20.30 -13.33
CA GLY A 52 -8.38 20.39 -12.29
C GLY A 52 -8.69 21.51 -11.32
N PHE A 53 -8.61 21.22 -10.02
CA PHE A 53 -8.74 22.19 -8.94
C PHE A 53 -7.37 22.54 -8.37
N LYS A 54 -7.23 23.77 -7.84
CA LYS A 54 -6.00 24.28 -7.20
C LYS A 54 -5.46 23.41 -6.06
N THR A 55 -6.29 22.51 -5.53
CA THR A 55 -5.92 21.55 -4.48
C THR A 55 -5.24 20.29 -5.00
N GLY A 56 -5.06 20.14 -6.32
CA GLY A 56 -4.59 18.89 -6.93
C GLY A 56 -5.69 17.85 -7.23
N LYS A 57 -6.95 18.18 -6.96
CA LYS A 57 -8.09 17.30 -7.30
C LYS A 57 -8.42 17.44 -8.78
N ILE A 58 -8.52 16.34 -9.50
CA ILE A 58 -8.96 16.28 -10.91
C ILE A 58 -10.25 15.49 -11.00
N VAL A 59 -11.32 16.10 -11.51
CA VAL A 59 -12.60 15.43 -11.75
C VAL A 59 -12.73 15.11 -13.23
N VAL A 60 -12.96 13.84 -13.56
CA VAL A 60 -13.19 13.37 -14.93
C VAL A 60 -14.55 12.71 -15.06
N ASN A 61 -15.20 12.86 -16.22
CA ASN A 61 -16.56 12.36 -16.45
C ASN A 61 -16.68 11.28 -17.54
N SER A 62 -15.55 10.77 -18.04
CA SER A 62 -15.52 9.65 -18.98
C SER A 62 -14.29 8.79 -18.76
N GLU A 63 -14.39 7.52 -19.13
CA GLU A 63 -13.28 6.56 -19.04
C GLU A 63 -12.12 6.92 -19.97
N GLY A 64 -12.41 7.39 -21.19
CA GLY A 64 -11.38 7.86 -22.12
C GLY A 64 -10.62 9.07 -21.58
N CYS A 65 -11.30 10.05 -20.96
CA CYS A 65 -10.62 11.19 -20.36
C CYS A 65 -9.84 10.77 -19.11
N ARG A 66 -10.35 9.81 -18.33
CA ARG A 66 -9.61 9.21 -17.22
C ARG A 66 -8.28 8.60 -17.70
N ALA A 67 -8.31 7.78 -18.74
CA ALA A 67 -7.12 7.18 -19.33
C ALA A 67 -6.12 8.23 -19.82
N ALA A 68 -6.60 9.31 -20.47
CA ALA A 68 -5.76 10.40 -20.91
C ALA A 68 -5.09 11.16 -19.74
N VAL A 69 -5.84 11.42 -18.66
CA VAL A 69 -5.29 12.04 -17.44
C VAL A 69 -4.26 11.13 -16.79
N VAL A 70 -4.53 9.83 -16.63
CA VAL A 70 -3.57 8.87 -16.06
C VAL A 70 -2.29 8.83 -16.90
N LYS A 71 -2.40 8.79 -18.23
CA LYS A 71 -1.24 8.83 -19.14
C LYS A 71 -0.44 10.12 -19.00
N ALA A 72 -1.10 11.27 -19.02
CA ALA A 72 -0.44 12.56 -18.88
C ALA A 72 0.28 12.69 -17.54
N ILE A 73 -0.33 12.15 -16.48
CA ILE A 73 0.30 12.08 -15.17
C ILE A 73 1.55 11.17 -15.23
N ALA A 74 1.48 9.99 -15.85
CA ALA A 74 2.62 9.11 -16.03
C ALA A 74 3.83 9.78 -16.72
N GLU A 75 3.58 10.62 -17.73
CA GLU A 75 4.60 11.35 -18.46
C GLU A 75 5.30 12.42 -17.60
N ILE A 76 4.57 13.14 -16.76
CA ILE A 76 5.14 14.22 -15.93
C ILE A 76 5.95 13.72 -14.73
N GLY A 77 5.66 12.52 -14.21
CA GLY A 77 6.40 11.96 -13.07
C GLY A 77 7.75 11.34 -13.43
N GLY A 78 8.13 11.35 -14.71
CA GLY A 78 9.40 10.81 -15.18
C GLY A 78 10.64 11.67 -14.88
N GLU A 79 10.48 12.96 -14.54
CA GLU A 79 11.61 13.90 -14.54
C GLU A 79 12.19 14.27 -13.16
N GLU A 80 11.53 14.02 -12.02
CA GLU A 80 12.00 14.57 -10.72
C GLU A 80 12.35 13.57 -9.61
N SER A 81 12.10 12.26 -9.75
CA SER A 81 12.21 11.34 -8.60
C SER A 81 13.65 10.93 -8.24
N GLY A 82 14.62 11.03 -9.15
CA GLY A 82 15.99 10.53 -8.91
C GLY A 82 16.11 9.00 -8.75
N HIS A 83 15.00 8.28 -8.85
CA HIS A 83 14.88 6.82 -8.77
C HIS A 83 13.84 6.31 -9.77
N ASP A 84 14.03 5.08 -10.24
CA ASP A 84 13.20 4.47 -11.30
C ASP A 84 12.09 3.59 -10.69
N ILE A 85 12.34 3.01 -9.50
CA ILE A 85 11.40 2.19 -8.75
C ILE A 85 11.41 2.59 -7.26
N THR A 86 10.22 2.72 -6.68
CA THR A 86 10.00 2.78 -5.23
C THR A 86 9.47 1.44 -4.73
N ILE A 87 10.16 0.82 -3.76
CA ILE A 87 9.65 -0.32 -3.00
C ILE A 87 9.15 0.19 -1.66
N GLY A 88 7.85 0.10 -1.41
CA GLY A 88 7.25 0.40 -0.12
C GLY A 88 6.94 -0.87 0.66
N SER A 89 7.03 -0.84 1.99
CA SER A 89 6.58 -1.95 2.84
C SER A 89 5.84 -1.47 4.09
N ASP A 90 4.83 -2.23 4.51
CA ASP A 90 4.00 -1.96 5.69
C ASP A 90 3.39 -3.27 6.23
N GLU A 91 2.84 -3.22 7.44
CA GLU A 91 2.23 -4.34 8.13
C GLU A 91 0.76 -4.14 8.56
N ALA A 92 0.05 -5.25 8.72
CA ALA A 92 -1.28 -5.30 9.30
C ALA A 92 -1.37 -6.34 10.43
N GLY A 93 -2.12 -6.02 11.48
CA GLY A 93 -2.42 -6.93 12.59
C GLY A 93 -1.33 -7.05 13.67
N LYS A 94 -0.27 -6.22 13.65
CA LYS A 94 0.78 -6.23 14.69
C LYS A 94 0.23 -6.09 16.10
N GLY A 95 -0.72 -5.19 16.33
CA GLY A 95 -1.28 -4.88 17.65
C GLY A 95 -2.60 -5.57 17.97
N GLU A 96 -3.03 -6.51 17.13
CA GLU A 96 -4.38 -7.07 17.19
C GLU A 96 -4.34 -8.55 17.58
N TRP A 97 -5.15 -8.92 18.56
CA TRP A 97 -5.23 -10.30 19.06
C TRP A 97 -5.81 -11.25 18.01
N LEU A 98 -6.78 -10.79 17.21
CA LEU A 98 -7.46 -11.60 16.20
C LEU A 98 -6.66 -11.65 14.89
N GLY A 99 -6.54 -12.86 14.34
CA GLY A 99 -6.01 -13.09 13.00
C GLY A 99 -4.50 -12.92 12.89
N PRO A 100 -3.96 -13.06 11.66
CA PRO A 100 -2.53 -13.10 11.41
C PRO A 100 -1.87 -11.74 11.66
N MET A 101 -0.54 -11.77 11.68
CA MET A 101 0.27 -10.60 11.34
C MET A 101 0.68 -10.76 9.87
N VAL A 102 0.46 -9.73 9.07
CA VAL A 102 0.77 -9.74 7.63
C VAL A 102 1.71 -8.58 7.33
N VAL A 103 2.76 -8.83 6.56
CA VAL A 103 3.65 -7.80 6.05
C VAL A 103 3.66 -7.90 4.53
N ALA A 104 3.60 -6.77 3.84
CA ALA A 104 3.67 -6.73 2.38
C ALA A 104 4.73 -5.74 1.91
N ALA A 105 5.19 -5.94 0.68
CA ALA A 105 5.98 -4.96 -0.05
C ALA A 105 5.47 -4.83 -1.48
N VAL A 106 5.54 -3.62 -2.05
CA VAL A 106 5.09 -3.30 -3.40
C VAL A 106 6.15 -2.45 -4.09
N ALA A 107 6.54 -2.81 -5.31
CA ALA A 107 7.39 -2.04 -6.21
C ALA A 107 6.54 -1.29 -7.23
N LEU A 108 6.73 0.02 -7.31
CA LEU A 108 6.05 0.91 -8.25
C LEU A 108 7.06 1.78 -8.98
N THR A 109 6.83 1.97 -10.27
CA THR A 109 7.39 3.09 -11.03
C THR A 109 6.71 4.40 -10.63
N PRO A 110 7.26 5.57 -11.00
CA PRO A 110 6.56 6.84 -10.82
C PRO A 110 5.16 6.85 -11.45
N SER A 111 5.01 6.32 -12.66
CA SER A 111 3.74 6.28 -13.39
C SER A 111 2.68 5.42 -12.69
N GLN A 112 3.06 4.22 -12.22
CA GLN A 112 2.17 3.35 -11.44
C GLN A 112 1.78 4.01 -10.11
N SER A 113 2.74 4.63 -9.42
CA SER A 113 2.47 5.36 -8.17
C SER A 113 1.42 6.45 -8.36
N MET A 114 1.49 7.19 -9.45
CA MET A 114 0.49 8.22 -9.73
C MET A 114 -0.86 7.64 -10.17
N THR A 115 -0.85 6.54 -10.94
CA THR A 115 -2.07 5.81 -11.34
C THR A 115 -2.84 5.31 -10.12
N LEU A 116 -2.14 4.63 -9.20
CA LEU A 116 -2.68 4.11 -7.95
C LEU A 116 -3.16 5.23 -7.01
N ARG A 117 -2.42 6.34 -6.91
CA ARG A 117 -2.89 7.55 -6.21
C ARG A 117 -4.23 8.03 -6.78
N GLY A 118 -4.37 8.06 -8.11
CA GLY A 118 -5.60 8.40 -8.81
C GLY A 118 -6.77 7.43 -8.57
N LEU A 119 -6.49 6.16 -8.29
CA LEU A 119 -7.47 5.14 -7.91
C LEU A 119 -7.96 5.28 -6.45
N GLY A 120 -7.29 6.13 -5.66
CA GLY A 120 -7.56 6.37 -4.25
C GLY A 120 -6.71 5.51 -3.32
N VAL A 121 -5.55 5.02 -3.77
CA VAL A 121 -4.53 4.50 -2.86
C VAL A 121 -4.00 5.66 -2.01
N MET A 122 -4.23 5.54 -0.71
CA MET A 122 -3.87 6.50 0.34
C MET A 122 -3.84 5.74 1.67
N ASP A 123 -3.71 6.45 2.80
CA ASP A 123 -3.79 5.85 4.13
C ASP A 123 -4.99 4.91 4.26
N SER A 124 -4.68 3.61 4.44
CA SER A 124 -5.64 2.52 4.41
C SER A 124 -6.57 2.56 5.63
N LYS A 125 -6.20 3.22 6.72
CA LYS A 125 -6.96 3.25 7.99
C LYS A 125 -8.36 3.85 7.82
N ALA A 126 -8.51 4.84 6.93
CA ALA A 126 -9.79 5.49 6.66
C ALA A 126 -10.69 4.73 5.67
N LEU A 127 -10.21 3.65 5.05
CA LEU A 127 -10.92 2.93 4.00
C LEU A 127 -11.83 1.83 4.55
N LYS A 128 -13.01 1.70 3.95
CA LYS A 128 -13.92 0.56 4.19
C LYS A 128 -13.36 -0.72 3.58
N LEU A 129 -13.68 -1.88 4.17
CA LEU A 129 -13.20 -3.20 3.70
C LEU A 129 -13.48 -3.46 2.22
N ALA A 130 -14.68 -3.11 1.73
CA ALA A 130 -15.02 -3.25 0.31
C ALA A 130 -14.09 -2.44 -0.61
N LYS A 131 -13.69 -1.23 -0.19
CA LYS A 131 -12.76 -0.39 -0.95
C LYS A 131 -11.33 -0.93 -0.87
N ILE A 132 -10.92 -1.48 0.27
CA ILE A 132 -9.63 -2.16 0.44
C ILE A 132 -9.53 -3.36 -0.52
N ALA A 133 -10.55 -4.21 -0.57
CA ALA A 133 -10.59 -5.35 -1.47
C ALA A 133 -10.52 -4.93 -2.93
N GLN A 134 -11.27 -3.89 -3.33
CA GLN A 134 -11.19 -3.33 -4.67
C GLN A 134 -9.77 -2.82 -4.99
N LEU A 135 -9.18 -2.00 -4.11
CA LEU A 135 -7.84 -1.44 -4.35
C LEU A 135 -6.76 -2.52 -4.36
N ALA A 136 -6.89 -3.58 -3.57
CA ALA A 136 -5.93 -4.68 -3.57
C ALA A 136 -5.87 -5.39 -4.94
N VAL A 137 -7.00 -5.52 -5.63
CA VAL A 137 -7.04 -6.05 -7.00
C VAL A 137 -6.32 -5.11 -7.97
N GLU A 138 -6.59 -3.81 -7.89
CA GLU A 138 -5.94 -2.80 -8.75
C GLU A 138 -4.42 -2.75 -8.52
N ILE A 139 -3.96 -2.78 -7.26
CA ILE A 139 -2.53 -2.80 -6.91
C ILE A 139 -1.85 -4.06 -7.46
N ALA A 140 -2.48 -5.23 -7.31
CA ALA A 140 -1.93 -6.48 -7.81
C ALA A 140 -1.82 -6.50 -9.34
N ALA A 141 -2.75 -5.82 -10.04
CA ALA A 141 -2.75 -5.73 -11.50
C ALA A 141 -1.76 -4.69 -12.05
N ASP A 142 -1.60 -3.56 -11.36
CA ASP A 142 -0.82 -2.42 -11.88
C ASP A 142 0.61 -2.35 -11.35
N SER A 143 0.94 -2.99 -10.22
CA SER A 143 2.29 -2.91 -9.64
C SER A 143 3.35 -3.67 -10.45
N THR A 144 4.60 -3.19 -10.41
CA THR A 144 5.74 -3.88 -11.05
C THR A 144 6.03 -5.21 -10.37
N SER A 145 5.87 -5.26 -9.04
CA SER A 145 6.04 -6.47 -8.24
C SER A 145 5.41 -6.26 -6.87
N ALA A 146 4.91 -7.33 -6.27
CA ALA A 146 4.43 -7.32 -4.89
C ALA A 146 4.74 -8.65 -4.22
N SER A 147 5.01 -8.60 -2.92
CA SER A 147 5.11 -9.80 -2.07
C SER A 147 4.37 -9.60 -0.76
N THR A 148 3.90 -10.70 -0.17
CA THR A 148 3.22 -10.70 1.12
C THR A 148 3.64 -11.93 1.92
N VAL A 149 3.97 -11.71 3.19
CA VAL A 149 4.19 -12.78 4.17
C VAL A 149 3.09 -12.76 5.21
N LEU A 150 2.41 -13.90 5.36
CA LEU A 150 1.37 -14.11 6.36
C LEU A 150 1.91 -14.99 7.49
N ILE A 151 1.89 -14.45 8.71
CA ILE A 151 2.23 -15.17 9.93
C ILE A 151 0.93 -15.47 10.66
N SER A 152 0.45 -16.71 10.51
CA SER A 152 -0.80 -17.16 11.14
C SER A 152 -0.72 -17.06 12.67
N PRO A 153 -1.85 -16.96 13.38
CA PRO A 153 -1.87 -16.88 14.84
C PRO A 153 -1.08 -18.01 15.52
N LYS A 154 -1.26 -19.25 15.05
CA LYS A 154 -0.49 -20.40 15.51
C LYS A 154 1.03 -20.19 15.38
N LYS A 155 1.51 -19.84 14.18
CA LYS A 155 2.93 -19.57 13.92
C LYS A 155 3.44 -18.37 14.72
N PHE A 156 2.60 -17.36 14.91
CA PHE A 156 2.92 -16.20 15.72
C PHE A 156 3.17 -16.63 17.16
N ASN A 157 2.27 -17.41 17.76
CA ASN A 157 2.39 -17.89 19.14
C ASN A 157 3.67 -18.73 19.32
N GLU A 158 3.98 -19.63 18.39
CA GLU A 158 5.20 -20.45 18.37
C GLU A 158 6.46 -19.55 18.31
N LYS A 159 6.54 -18.68 17.30
CA LYS A 159 7.70 -17.78 17.11
C LYS A 159 7.87 -16.79 18.23
N PHE A 160 6.78 -16.26 18.77
CA PHE A 160 6.82 -15.28 19.85
C PHE A 160 7.43 -15.90 21.12
N ALA A 161 7.07 -17.14 21.44
CA ALA A 161 7.69 -17.86 22.55
C ALA A 161 9.19 -18.12 22.32
N GLU A 162 9.60 -18.47 21.10
CA GLU A 162 11.01 -18.68 20.73
C GLU A 162 11.84 -17.40 20.83
N ILE A 163 11.40 -16.31 20.20
CA ILE A 163 12.17 -15.05 20.19
C ILE A 163 12.32 -14.48 21.61
N HIS A 164 11.31 -14.63 22.48
CA HIS A 164 11.41 -14.19 23.86
C HIS A 164 12.47 -14.96 24.65
N LYS A 165 12.62 -16.28 24.43
CA LYS A 165 13.69 -17.09 25.04
C LYS A 165 15.08 -16.64 24.58
N GLU A 166 15.19 -16.09 23.38
CA GLU A 166 16.43 -15.55 22.81
C GLU A 166 16.68 -14.07 23.18
N GLY A 167 15.85 -13.46 24.04
CA GLY A 167 15.94 -12.03 24.38
C GLY A 167 15.55 -11.07 23.26
N LYS A 168 14.89 -11.58 22.22
CA LYS A 168 14.35 -10.81 21.07
C LYS A 168 12.89 -10.44 21.33
N ASN A 169 12.36 -9.54 20.51
CA ASN A 169 10.99 -9.04 20.64
C ASN A 169 10.26 -8.98 19.29
N LEU A 170 8.98 -8.55 19.31
CA LEU A 170 8.14 -8.44 18.11
C LEU A 170 8.78 -7.68 16.95
N ASN A 171 9.57 -6.63 17.25
CA ASN A 171 10.23 -5.85 16.21
C ASN A 171 11.34 -6.65 15.50
N ASP A 172 11.90 -7.71 16.11
CA ASP A 172 12.81 -8.63 15.40
C ASP A 172 12.07 -9.49 14.37
N LEU A 173 10.84 -9.91 14.69
CA LEU A 173 9.99 -10.66 13.78
C LEU A 173 9.52 -9.77 12.62
N LEU A 174 9.12 -8.53 12.90
CA LEU A 174 8.78 -7.54 11.88
C LEU A 174 9.97 -7.23 10.99
N ALA A 175 11.14 -6.91 11.55
CA ALA A 175 12.33 -6.63 10.76
C ALA A 175 12.72 -7.80 9.83
N TRP A 176 12.53 -9.05 10.28
CA TRP A 176 12.69 -10.21 9.40
C TRP A 176 11.63 -10.26 8.30
N ALA A 177 10.37 -10.05 8.64
CA ALA A 177 9.26 -10.11 7.68
C ALA A 177 9.37 -9.03 6.59
N HIS A 178 9.66 -7.77 6.96
CA HIS A 178 9.92 -6.68 6.01
C HIS A 178 11.12 -7.00 5.11
N ALA A 179 12.25 -7.42 5.70
CA ALA A 179 13.43 -7.77 4.90
C ALA A 179 13.15 -8.91 3.91
N LYS A 180 12.33 -9.89 4.29
CA LYS A 180 11.91 -10.99 3.41
C LYS A 180 11.09 -10.46 2.21
N VAL A 181 10.00 -9.73 2.45
CA VAL A 181 9.13 -9.29 1.34
C VAL A 181 9.81 -8.25 0.44
N ILE A 182 10.63 -7.35 1.01
CA ILE A 182 11.42 -6.38 0.24
C ILE A 182 12.44 -7.12 -0.64
N SER A 183 13.15 -8.12 -0.08
CA SER A 183 14.12 -8.90 -0.84
C SER A 183 13.47 -9.70 -1.98
N GLU A 184 12.32 -10.31 -1.76
CA GLU A 184 11.57 -11.02 -2.81
C GLU A 184 11.14 -10.08 -3.95
N VAL A 185 10.63 -8.90 -3.60
CA VAL A 185 10.27 -7.87 -4.58
C VAL A 185 11.50 -7.38 -5.35
N TYR A 186 12.61 -7.09 -4.65
CA TYR A 186 13.86 -6.64 -5.26
C TYR A 186 14.46 -7.69 -6.21
N GLN A 187 14.44 -8.97 -5.82
CA GLN A 187 14.93 -10.06 -6.65
C GLN A 187 14.07 -10.29 -7.89
N HIS A 188 12.75 -10.08 -7.78
CA HIS A 188 11.84 -10.19 -8.91
C HIS A 188 12.07 -9.09 -9.95
N ILE A 189 12.33 -7.85 -9.52
CA ILE A 189 12.55 -6.72 -10.45
C ILE A 189 13.97 -6.71 -11.07
N GLN A 190 14.94 -7.44 -10.48
CA GLN A 190 16.32 -7.57 -10.96
C GLN A 190 17.00 -6.21 -11.30
N PRO A 191 17.02 -5.23 -10.38
CA PRO A 191 17.38 -3.86 -10.72
C PRO A 191 18.84 -3.74 -11.13
N ASP A 192 19.75 -4.50 -10.52
CA ASP A 192 21.18 -4.51 -10.85
C ASP A 192 21.44 -4.96 -12.31
N LYS A 193 20.63 -5.90 -12.80
CA LYS A 193 20.72 -6.40 -14.19
C LYS A 193 20.21 -5.36 -15.19
N HIS A 194 19.27 -4.52 -14.76
CA HIS A 194 18.60 -3.53 -15.61
C HIS A 194 19.13 -2.09 -15.39
N GLY A 195 20.10 -1.90 -14.48
CA GLY A 195 20.64 -0.58 -14.14
C GLY A 195 19.62 0.36 -13.50
N LEU A 196 18.63 -0.18 -12.78
CA LEU A 196 17.56 0.60 -12.17
C LEU A 196 17.98 1.16 -10.81
N ARG A 197 17.70 2.43 -10.57
CA ARG A 197 17.84 3.07 -9.25
C ARG A 197 16.62 2.76 -8.41
N VAL A 198 16.84 2.10 -7.27
CA VAL A 198 15.76 1.69 -6.37
C VAL A 198 15.79 2.52 -5.10
N ARG A 199 14.63 3.07 -4.74
CA ARG A 199 14.34 3.61 -3.42
C ARG A 199 13.52 2.61 -2.63
N VAL A 200 13.88 2.36 -1.37
CA VAL A 200 13.09 1.55 -0.44
C VAL A 200 12.54 2.45 0.66
N VAL A 201 11.23 2.43 0.87
CA VAL A 201 10.53 3.24 1.88
C VAL A 201 9.81 2.31 2.86
N ILE A 202 10.00 2.55 4.16
CA ILE A 202 9.42 1.72 5.23
C ILE A 202 8.86 2.65 6.32
N ASP A 203 7.66 2.35 6.82
CA ASP A 203 7.14 3.01 8.02
C ASP A 203 7.97 2.60 9.23
N GLU A 204 8.51 3.59 9.95
CA GLU A 204 9.54 3.34 10.95
C GLU A 204 8.96 2.69 12.23
N PHE A 205 9.26 1.41 12.45
CA PHE A 205 8.97 0.72 13.71
C PHE A 205 10.22 0.35 14.53
N SER A 206 11.37 0.13 13.87
CA SER A 206 12.64 -0.20 14.53
C SER A 206 13.84 -0.06 13.58
N LYS A 207 14.26 1.19 13.34
CA LYS A 207 15.27 1.55 12.33
C LYS A 207 16.50 0.63 12.28
N LEU A 208 17.20 0.49 13.41
CA LEU A 208 18.43 -0.32 13.50
C LEU A 208 18.19 -1.82 13.26
N LYS A 209 17.05 -2.36 13.71
CA LYS A 209 16.74 -3.79 13.51
C LYS A 209 16.43 -4.05 12.04
N THR A 210 15.65 -3.17 11.42
CA THR A 210 15.29 -3.24 10.00
C THR A 210 16.53 -3.14 9.12
N GLU A 211 17.41 -2.15 9.33
CA GLU A 211 18.68 -2.02 8.59
C GLU A 211 19.55 -3.28 8.73
N ARG A 212 19.75 -3.77 9.95
CA ARG A 212 20.53 -5.00 10.19
C ARG A 212 19.97 -6.22 9.48
N ARG A 213 18.64 -6.32 9.35
CA ARG A 213 17.99 -7.43 8.66
C ARG A 213 18.07 -7.29 7.15
N LEU A 214 17.83 -6.10 6.62
CA LEU A 214 17.95 -5.82 5.19
C LEU A 214 19.38 -6.01 4.69
N ASN A 215 20.39 -5.57 5.44
CA ASN A 215 21.80 -5.73 5.07
C ASN A 215 22.28 -7.19 4.98
N ARG A 216 21.46 -8.16 5.44
CA ARG A 216 21.74 -9.60 5.27
C ARG A 216 21.20 -10.18 3.97
N VAL A 217 20.28 -9.47 3.32
CA VAL A 217 19.54 -9.95 2.15
C VAL A 217 19.66 -9.03 0.94
N LEU A 218 20.14 -7.79 1.13
CA LEU A 218 20.33 -6.77 0.11
C LEU A 218 21.61 -5.97 0.37
N GLU A 219 22.24 -5.50 -0.70
CA GLU A 219 23.36 -4.55 -0.60
C GLU A 219 22.81 -3.13 -0.41
N LEU A 220 22.80 -2.63 0.83
CA LEU A 220 22.18 -1.33 1.13
C LEU A 220 22.82 -0.13 0.42
N LYS A 221 24.03 -0.28 -0.13
CA LYS A 221 24.73 0.78 -0.88
C LYS A 221 24.20 0.94 -2.30
N SER A 222 23.50 -0.06 -2.85
CA SER A 222 22.92 0.01 -4.19
C SER A 222 21.51 0.61 -4.21
N ILE A 223 20.96 0.94 -3.03
CA ILE A 223 19.61 1.47 -2.88
C ILE A 223 19.58 2.76 -2.05
N GLU A 224 18.56 3.57 -2.25
CA GLU A 224 18.20 4.65 -1.32
C GLU A 224 17.23 4.10 -0.26
N LEU A 225 17.70 3.86 0.97
CA LEU A 225 16.85 3.41 2.07
C LEU A 225 16.31 4.59 2.88
N ILE A 226 14.99 4.74 2.89
CA ILE A 226 14.26 5.74 3.70
C ILE A 226 13.42 5.01 4.74
N GLN A 227 13.67 5.34 6.00
CA GLN A 227 12.83 4.94 7.12
C GLN A 227 12.37 6.21 7.82
N ARG A 228 11.06 6.41 7.90
CA ARG A 228 10.47 7.56 8.58
C ARG A 228 9.11 7.19 9.17
N PRO A 229 8.71 7.81 10.29
CA PRO A 229 7.35 7.67 10.79
C PRO A 229 6.35 8.24 9.80
N ARG A 230 5.17 7.63 9.72
CA ARG A 230 4.07 8.04 8.85
C ARG A 230 4.42 7.99 7.37
N ALA A 231 5.09 6.92 6.95
CA ALA A 231 5.50 6.73 5.57
C ALA A 231 4.32 6.37 4.64
N GLU A 232 3.10 6.21 5.14
CA GLU A 232 1.89 5.94 4.36
C GLU A 232 1.47 7.08 3.41
N ASP A 233 2.15 8.22 3.43
CA ASP A 233 2.04 9.27 2.40
C ASP A 233 2.75 8.88 1.08
N ASP A 234 3.65 7.90 1.14
CA ASP A 234 4.24 7.24 -0.02
C ASP A 234 3.28 6.18 -0.60
N ILE A 235 3.06 6.20 -1.91
CA ILE A 235 2.06 5.34 -2.54
C ILE A 235 2.47 3.87 -2.53
N ALA A 236 3.77 3.56 -2.59
CA ALA A 236 4.22 2.18 -2.52
C ALA A 236 3.99 1.62 -1.11
N VAL A 237 4.20 2.43 -0.06
CA VAL A 237 3.91 2.06 1.34
C VAL A 237 2.41 1.93 1.57
N ALA A 238 1.60 2.90 1.12
CA ALA A 238 0.15 2.81 1.18
C ALA A 238 -0.41 1.58 0.45
N SER A 239 0.18 1.24 -0.70
CA SER A 239 -0.17 0.02 -1.45
C SER A 239 0.13 -1.23 -0.65
N ALA A 240 1.33 -1.32 -0.04
CA ALA A 240 1.68 -2.41 0.85
C ALA A 240 0.72 -2.53 2.04
N SER A 241 0.33 -1.40 2.65
CA SER A 241 -0.66 -1.34 3.73
C SER A 241 -2.00 -1.97 3.33
N ILE A 242 -2.49 -1.60 2.13
CA ILE A 242 -3.73 -2.13 1.57
C ILE A 242 -3.63 -3.64 1.31
N LEU A 243 -2.53 -4.12 0.73
CA LEU A 243 -2.32 -5.56 0.48
C LEU A 243 -2.23 -6.36 1.77
N ALA A 244 -1.50 -5.86 2.77
CA ALA A 244 -1.37 -6.50 4.07
C ALA A 244 -2.73 -6.58 4.78
N ARG A 245 -3.48 -5.48 4.79
CA ARG A 245 -4.81 -5.42 5.40
C ARG A 245 -5.80 -6.33 4.67
N ASN A 246 -5.88 -6.27 3.33
CA ASN A 246 -6.74 -7.14 2.55
C ASN A 246 -6.45 -8.63 2.82
N SER A 247 -5.18 -9.02 2.79
CA SER A 247 -4.76 -10.40 3.03
C SER A 247 -5.16 -10.90 4.43
N ARG A 248 -5.08 -10.02 5.43
CA ARG A 248 -5.52 -10.33 6.80
C ARG A 248 -7.03 -10.53 6.87
N GLU A 249 -7.81 -9.64 6.27
CA GLU A 249 -9.28 -9.72 6.31
C GLU A 249 -9.79 -10.96 5.56
N VAL A 250 -9.23 -11.25 4.39
CA VAL A 250 -9.52 -12.49 3.64
C VAL A 250 -9.17 -13.73 4.47
N TRP A 251 -8.09 -13.69 5.25
CA TRP A 251 -7.76 -14.79 6.16
C TRP A 251 -8.82 -14.95 7.27
N ILE A 252 -9.27 -13.84 7.87
CA ILE A 252 -10.28 -13.88 8.95
C ILE A 252 -11.62 -14.39 8.41
N ASP A 253 -12.02 -13.99 7.20
CA ASP A 253 -13.24 -14.48 6.54
C ASP A 253 -13.18 -16.01 6.37
N LYS A 254 -12.09 -16.51 5.77
CA LYS A 254 -11.89 -17.95 5.55
C LYS A 254 -11.86 -18.74 6.86
N GLU A 255 -11.24 -18.19 7.89
CA GLU A 255 -11.17 -18.85 9.19
C GLU A 255 -12.52 -18.83 9.91
N SER A 256 -13.31 -17.76 9.75
CA SER A 256 -14.67 -17.67 10.25
C SER A 256 -15.57 -18.72 9.60
N ASP A 257 -15.49 -18.85 8.27
CA ASP A 257 -16.21 -19.88 7.51
C ASP A 257 -15.82 -21.29 7.97
N ARG A 258 -14.51 -21.53 8.14
CA ARG A 258 -13.98 -22.82 8.60
C ARG A 258 -14.48 -23.21 9.99
N LEU A 259 -14.66 -22.23 10.87
CA LEU A 259 -15.08 -22.43 12.26
C LEU A 259 -16.59 -22.30 12.46
N GLY A 260 -17.34 -21.87 11.45
CA GLY A 260 -18.78 -21.64 11.53
C GLY A 260 -19.17 -20.52 12.49
N VAL A 261 -18.27 -19.56 12.73
CA VAL A 261 -18.47 -18.45 13.68
C VAL A 261 -17.86 -17.18 13.10
N ASP A 262 -18.56 -16.05 13.17
CA ASP A 262 -17.99 -14.74 12.86
C ASP A 262 -16.95 -14.35 13.91
N LEU A 263 -15.67 -14.50 13.56
CA LEU A 263 -14.57 -14.22 14.47
C LEU A 263 -14.48 -12.74 14.84
N ARG A 264 -15.00 -11.82 14.01
CA ARG A 264 -14.99 -10.37 14.31
C ARG A 264 -16.02 -9.99 15.36
N ALA A 265 -17.06 -10.80 15.53
CA ALA A 265 -18.07 -10.61 16.55
C ALA A 265 -17.62 -11.10 17.94
N LEU A 266 -16.57 -11.93 18.02
CA LEU A 266 -16.08 -12.49 19.28
C LEU A 266 -15.40 -11.42 20.14
N LYS A 267 -15.74 -11.41 21.43
CA LYS A 267 -14.98 -10.67 22.45
C LYS A 267 -13.73 -11.46 22.82
N ALA A 268 -12.69 -10.75 23.26
CA ALA A 268 -11.43 -11.36 23.70
C ALA A 268 -11.62 -12.46 24.77
N ALA A 269 -12.53 -12.27 25.72
CA ALA A 269 -12.84 -13.27 26.75
C ALA A 269 -13.55 -14.52 26.19
N GLU A 270 -14.43 -14.34 25.20
CA GLU A 270 -15.12 -15.45 24.51
C GLU A 270 -14.14 -16.21 23.62
N ALA A 271 -13.22 -15.50 22.95
CA ALA A 271 -12.14 -16.14 22.20
C ALA A 271 -11.26 -16.99 23.12
N LEU A 272 -10.88 -16.48 24.30
CA LEU A 272 -9.99 -17.18 25.23
C LEU A 272 -10.60 -18.46 25.82
N SER A 273 -11.93 -18.54 25.94
CA SER A 273 -12.61 -19.74 26.46
C SER A 273 -12.78 -20.85 25.43
N ARG A 274 -12.47 -20.60 24.15
CA ARG A 274 -12.60 -21.61 23.09
C ARG A 274 -11.37 -22.53 23.02
N ALA A 275 -11.62 -23.81 22.79
CA ALA A 275 -10.56 -24.82 22.65
C ALA A 275 -9.64 -24.58 21.44
N ASP A 276 -10.16 -23.94 20.38
CA ASP A 276 -9.46 -23.62 19.14
C ASP A 276 -8.85 -22.21 19.12
N CYS A 277 -8.82 -21.50 20.24
CA CYS A 277 -8.36 -20.11 20.35
C CYS A 277 -7.00 -19.85 19.68
N SER A 278 -6.03 -20.74 19.88
CA SER A 278 -4.68 -20.60 19.32
C SER A 278 -4.61 -20.66 17.78
N SER A 279 -5.67 -21.14 17.12
CA SER A 279 -5.76 -21.19 15.65
C SER A 279 -6.04 -19.81 15.04
N PHE A 280 -6.82 -18.98 15.74
CA PHE A 280 -7.25 -17.67 15.24
C PHE A 280 -6.80 -16.46 16.08
N ALA A 281 -6.22 -16.69 17.26
CA ALA A 281 -5.79 -15.61 18.16
C ALA A 281 -4.30 -15.69 18.57
N LYS A 282 -3.70 -14.50 18.70
CA LYS A 282 -2.37 -14.29 19.29
C LYS A 282 -2.53 -14.27 20.81
N LEU A 283 -2.19 -15.37 21.46
CA LEU A 283 -2.49 -15.62 22.88
C LEU A 283 -1.83 -14.61 23.81
N SER A 284 -0.64 -14.12 23.46
CA SER A 284 0.08 -13.10 24.24
C SER A 284 -0.67 -11.76 24.32
N TYR A 285 -1.64 -11.51 23.45
CA TYR A 285 -2.48 -10.29 23.49
C TYR A 285 -3.83 -10.51 24.19
N LEU A 286 -4.18 -11.75 24.52
CA LEU A 286 -5.39 -12.10 25.26
C LEU A 286 -5.14 -12.28 26.75
N LYS A 287 -3.93 -12.71 27.12
CA LYS A 287 -3.53 -12.95 28.52
C LYS A 287 -3.25 -11.63 29.24
N ARG A 288 -3.65 -11.51 30.51
CA ARG A 288 -3.31 -10.34 31.33
C ARG A 288 -1.82 -10.41 31.72
N PRO A 289 -1.18 -9.27 32.04
CA PRO A 289 0.23 -9.23 32.44
C PRO A 289 0.61 -10.14 33.62
N ALA A 290 -0.37 -10.60 34.42
CA ALA A 290 -0.17 -11.51 35.54
C ALA A 290 -0.05 -13.00 35.14
N ASP A 291 -0.28 -13.34 33.87
CA ASP A 291 -0.32 -14.73 33.36
C ASP A 291 0.91 -15.09 32.48
N VAL A 292 1.98 -14.28 32.51
CA VAL A 292 3.22 -14.42 31.70
C VAL A 292 4.44 -14.56 32.60
#